data_AF-A0AAW9ERJ9-F1
#
_entry.id   AF-A0AAW9ERJ9-F1
#
_cell.length_a   1.000
_cell.length_b   1.000
_cell.length_c   1.000
_cell.angle_alpha   90.00
_cell.angle_beta   90.00
_cell.angle_gamma   90.00
#
_symmetry.space_group_name_H-M   'P 1'
#
loop_
_entity.id
_entity.type
_entity.pdbx_description
1 polymer ?
#
loop_
_entity_poly.entity_id
_entity_poly.type
_entity_poly.pdbx_seq_one_letter_code
_entity_poly.pdbx_strand_id
1 'polypeptide(L)'
;MLYKNGLLKDARCDKIMDLLNSSAQKDFELAYLNIGNLYSTGECVNRDMHEAVIWWEKASIKNNGQAEFNLAGAYMRGDGVFPGSGMADIYLKKSCSHGYAGACDLLKK
;
A
#
# COMPACT_ATOMS: atom_id res chain seq x y z
N MET A 1 21.02 12.30 29.77
CA MET A 1 20.00 11.25 29.56
C MET A 1 18.64 11.83 29.89
N LEU A 2 17.72 11.93 28.93
CA LEU A 2 16.32 12.30 29.18
C LEU A 2 15.42 11.39 28.33
N TYR A 3 14.84 10.39 28.99
CA TYR A 3 13.82 9.51 28.45
C TYR A 3 12.44 10.12 28.69
N LYS A 4 11.62 10.23 27.64
CA LYS A 4 10.18 10.48 27.76
C LYS A 4 9.46 9.71 26.63
N ASN A 5 8.73 8.68 27.01
CA ASN A 5 7.64 8.02 26.27
C ASN A 5 7.94 7.57 24.83
N GLY A 6 8.35 6.30 24.63
CA GLY A 6 8.11 5.54 23.40
C GLY A 6 8.76 6.02 22.09
N LEU A 7 9.55 7.09 22.11
CA LEU A 7 10.13 7.72 20.93
C LEU A 7 11.56 7.24 20.66
N LEU A 8 11.66 6.07 20.04
CA LEU A 8 12.62 5.92 18.95
C LEU A 8 11.78 5.75 17.69
N LYS A 9 11.06 6.80 17.31
CA LYS A 9 10.72 7.00 15.90
C LYS A 9 12.09 7.09 15.22
N ASP A 10 12.51 6.01 14.57
CA ASP A 10 13.84 5.91 13.99
C ASP A 10 14.03 7.14 13.09
N ALA A 11 15.07 7.95 13.31
CA ALA A 11 15.30 9.15 12.50
C ALA A 11 15.39 8.80 10.99
N ARG A 12 15.72 7.54 10.67
CA ARG A 12 15.65 7.00 9.30
C ARG A 12 14.22 6.92 8.77
N CYS A 13 13.26 6.57 9.62
CA CYS A 13 11.84 6.48 9.28
C CYS A 13 11.22 7.83 8.95
N ASP A 14 11.57 8.90 9.68
CA ASP A 14 11.14 10.25 9.34
C ASP A 14 11.69 10.66 7.96
N LYS A 15 12.98 10.41 7.71
CA LYS A 15 13.60 10.69 6.41
C LYS A 15 13.01 9.87 5.26
N ILE A 16 12.66 8.60 5.50
CA ILE A 16 11.99 7.74 4.50
C ILE A 16 10.63 8.33 4.15
N MET A 17 9.82 8.68 5.15
CA MET A 17 8.50 9.28 4.91
C MET A 17 8.60 10.63 4.18
N ASP A 18 9.57 11.48 4.54
CA ASP A 18 9.78 12.75 3.85
C ASP A 18 10.17 12.56 2.38
N LEU A 19 11.07 11.61 2.10
CA LEU A 19 11.50 11.29 0.74
C LEU A 19 10.34 10.74 -0.09
N LEU A 20 9.56 9.80 0.47
CA LEU A 20 8.42 9.22 -0.21
C LEU A 20 7.32 10.25 -0.45
N ASN A 21 7.02 11.12 0.51
CA ASN A 21 6.05 12.21 0.33
C ASN A 21 6.51 13.20 -0.75
N SER A 22 7.81 13.53 -0.78
CA SER A 22 8.38 14.40 -1.82
C SER A 22 8.30 13.76 -3.21
N SER A 23 8.49 12.44 -3.30
CA SER A 23 8.32 11.68 -4.54
C SER A 23 6.84 11.55 -4.94
N ALA A 24 5.94 11.37 -3.98
CA ALA A 24 4.50 11.35 -4.20
C ALA A 24 4.00 12.69 -4.75
N GLN A 25 4.53 13.83 -4.29
CA GLN A 25 4.23 15.16 -4.86
C GLN A 25 4.69 15.31 -6.32
N LYS A 26 5.72 14.56 -6.72
CA LYS A 26 6.20 14.47 -8.10
C LYS A 26 5.47 13.38 -8.91
N ASP A 27 4.40 12.84 -8.34
CA ASP A 27 3.48 11.89 -8.97
C ASP A 27 4.11 10.54 -9.35
N PHE A 28 5.13 10.12 -8.60
CA PHE A 28 5.75 8.79 -8.75
C PHE A 28 4.85 7.71 -8.14
N GLU A 29 4.38 6.77 -8.95
CA GLU A 29 3.47 5.68 -8.56
C GLU A 29 4.06 4.74 -7.51
N LEU A 30 5.37 4.49 -7.59
CA LEU A 30 6.10 3.68 -6.62
C LEU A 30 6.14 4.33 -5.24
N ALA A 31 6.08 5.67 -5.16
CA ALA A 31 6.04 6.36 -3.88
C ALA A 31 4.70 6.09 -3.16
N TYR A 32 3.59 6.19 -3.88
CA TYR A 32 2.26 5.84 -3.34
C TYR A 32 2.20 4.39 -2.86
N LEU A 33 2.73 3.44 -3.66
CA LEU A 33 2.82 2.03 -3.28
C LEU A 33 3.60 1.83 -1.97
N ASN A 34 4.79 2.44 -1.88
CA ASN A 34 5.66 2.29 -0.71
C ASN A 34 5.06 2.92 0.54
N ILE A 35 4.42 4.08 0.44
CA ILE A 35 3.71 4.69 1.58
C ILE A 35 2.59 3.75 2.07
N GLY A 36 1.81 3.17 1.16
CA GLY A 36 0.79 2.19 1.53
C GLY A 36 1.37 0.96 2.23
N ASN A 37 2.53 0.47 1.78
CA ASN A 37 3.21 -0.65 2.43
C ASN A 37 3.71 -0.33 3.84
N LEU A 38 4.21 0.88 4.07
CA LEU A 38 4.63 1.33 5.41
C LEU A 38 3.44 1.36 6.37
N TYR A 39 2.29 1.89 5.94
CA TYR A 39 1.07 1.86 6.73
C TYR A 39 0.53 0.43 6.94
N SER A 40 0.63 -0.44 5.96
CA SER A 40 0.15 -1.83 6.08
C SER A 40 0.97 -2.67 7.07
N THR A 41 2.28 -2.46 7.08
CA THR A 41 3.24 -3.18 7.94
C THR A 41 3.40 -2.54 9.31
N GLY A 42 3.15 -1.24 9.44
CA GLY A 42 3.54 -0.46 10.60
C GLY A 42 5.05 -0.21 10.68
N GLU A 43 5.76 -0.36 9.56
CA GLU A 43 7.16 0.05 9.48
C GLU A 43 7.18 1.59 9.39
N CYS A 44 7.95 2.23 10.28
CA CYS A 44 8.12 3.69 10.34
C CYS A 44 6.90 4.54 10.74
N VAL A 45 5.69 4.01 10.60
CA VAL A 45 4.42 4.63 11.00
C VAL A 45 3.61 3.65 11.83
N ASN A 46 2.61 4.13 12.57
CA ASN A 46 1.66 3.21 13.20
C ASN A 46 0.90 2.45 12.10
N ARG A 47 0.77 1.13 12.27
CA ARG A 47 0.03 0.30 11.33
C ARG A 47 -1.41 0.80 11.20
N ASP A 48 -1.81 1.12 9.98
CA ASP A 48 -3.15 1.57 9.63
C ASP A 48 -3.52 1.04 8.22
N MET A 49 -4.38 0.03 8.18
CA MET A 49 -4.79 -0.56 6.91
C MET A 49 -5.72 0.35 6.11
N HIS A 50 -6.45 1.27 6.75
CA HIS A 50 -7.31 2.21 6.04
C HIS A 50 -6.46 3.23 5.27
N GLU A 51 -5.42 3.78 5.91
CA GLU A 51 -4.43 4.61 5.22
C GLU A 51 -3.70 3.83 4.12
N ALA A 52 -3.30 2.58 4.39
CA ALA A 52 -2.64 1.74 3.37
C ALA A 52 -3.47 1.62 2.10
N VAL A 53 -4.78 1.36 2.24
CA VAL A 53 -5.73 1.28 1.12
C VAL A 53 -5.77 2.58 0.35
N ILE A 54 -5.92 3.74 1.01
CA ILE A 54 -5.97 5.05 0.35
C ILE A 54 -4.72 5.27 -0.52
N TRP A 55 -3.54 4.91 -0.01
CA TRP A 55 -2.29 5.07 -0.75
C TRP A 55 -2.17 4.07 -1.91
N TRP A 56 -2.63 2.83 -1.72
CA TRP A 56 -2.68 1.87 -2.82
C TRP A 56 -3.71 2.24 -3.88
N GLU A 57 -4.84 2.87 -3.54
CA GLU A 57 -5.80 3.40 -4.50
C GLU A 57 -5.17 4.48 -5.38
N LYS A 58 -4.41 5.41 -4.78
CA LYS A 58 -3.63 6.43 -5.54
C LYS A 58 -2.64 5.77 -6.50
N ALA A 59 -1.95 4.71 -6.06
CA ALA A 59 -1.05 3.95 -6.93
C ALA A 59 -1.81 3.18 -8.03
N SER A 60 -3.00 2.63 -7.75
CA SER A 60 -3.85 1.94 -8.73
C SER A 60 -4.36 2.90 -9.81
N ILE A 61 -4.65 4.17 -9.50
CA ILE A 61 -4.99 5.19 -10.51
C ILE A 61 -3.86 5.37 -11.53
N LYS A 62 -2.61 5.05 -11.16
CA LYS A 62 -1.43 5.04 -12.03
C LYS A 62 -1.14 3.68 -12.66
N ASN A 63 -2.09 2.75 -12.61
CA ASN A 63 -1.96 1.38 -13.13
C ASN A 63 -0.82 0.60 -12.48
N ASN A 64 -0.52 0.86 -11.19
CA ASN A 64 0.46 0.07 -10.47
C ASN A 64 -0.11 -1.32 -10.11
N GLY A 65 0.30 -2.35 -10.85
CA GLY A 65 -0.22 -3.70 -10.66
C GLY A 65 0.03 -4.30 -9.27
N GLN A 66 1.14 -3.96 -8.60
CA GLN A 66 1.41 -4.40 -7.23
C GLN A 66 0.41 -3.78 -6.23
N ALA A 67 0.10 -2.49 -6.37
CA ALA A 67 -0.87 -1.82 -5.51
C ALA A 67 -2.27 -2.40 -5.69
N GLU A 68 -2.67 -2.70 -6.92
CA GLU A 68 -3.94 -3.37 -7.22
C GLU A 68 -4.01 -4.77 -6.62
N PHE A 69 -2.90 -5.51 -6.61
CA PHE A 69 -2.81 -6.79 -5.93
C PHE A 69 -3.03 -6.64 -4.41
N ASN A 70 -2.40 -5.63 -3.80
CA ASN A 70 -2.55 -5.35 -2.38
C ASN A 70 -4.00 -4.96 -2.04
N LEU A 71 -4.66 -4.15 -2.88
CA LEU A 71 -6.08 -3.82 -2.77
C LEU A 71 -6.98 -5.05 -2.88
N ALA A 72 -6.71 -5.94 -3.84
CA ALA A 72 -7.45 -7.20 -3.95
C ALA A 72 -7.37 -7.99 -2.65
N GLY A 73 -6.17 -8.14 -2.08
CA GLY A 73 -5.99 -8.79 -0.78
C GLY A 73 -6.72 -8.08 0.38
N ALA A 74 -6.74 -6.75 0.40
CA ALA A 74 -7.45 -5.96 1.40
C ALA A 74 -8.97 -6.21 1.33
N TYR A 75 -9.57 -6.20 0.14
CA TYR A 75 -11.00 -6.50 -0.06
C TYR A 75 -11.36 -7.97 0.23
N MET A 76 -10.45 -8.92 0.01
CA MET A 76 -10.67 -10.32 0.39
C MET A 76 -10.75 -10.50 1.91
N ARG A 77 -9.91 -9.79 2.65
CA ARG A 77 -9.80 -9.93 4.11
C ARG A 77 -10.67 -8.95 4.90
N GLY A 78 -11.11 -7.87 4.26
CA GLY A 78 -11.77 -6.75 4.94
C GLY A 78 -10.80 -5.90 5.76
N ASP A 79 -9.53 -5.83 5.35
CA ASP A 79 -8.51 -5.08 6.07
C ASP A 79 -8.51 -3.61 5.60
N GLY A 80 -8.96 -2.69 6.45
CA GLY A 80 -9.00 -1.25 6.12
C GLY A 80 -10.08 -0.84 5.13
N VAL A 81 -10.83 -1.81 4.59
CA VAL A 81 -12.00 -1.64 3.71
C VAL A 81 -13.10 -2.61 4.11
N PHE A 82 -14.34 -2.29 3.74
CA PHE A 82 -15.41 -3.26 3.82
C PHE A 82 -15.13 -4.43 2.87
N PRO A 83 -15.15 -5.69 3.36
CA PRO A 83 -14.84 -6.85 2.52
C PRO A 83 -15.83 -6.99 1.37
N GLY A 84 -15.34 -7.43 0.21
CA GLY A 84 -16.17 -7.59 -0.98
C GLY A 84 -15.47 -8.41 -2.05
N SER A 85 -15.93 -9.65 -2.24
CA SER A 85 -15.36 -10.58 -3.24
C SER A 85 -15.38 -10.01 -4.66
N GLY A 86 -16.46 -9.31 -5.05
CA GLY A 86 -16.54 -8.67 -6.37
C GLY A 86 -15.46 -7.59 -6.58
N MET A 87 -15.18 -6.77 -5.56
CA MET A 87 -14.13 -5.75 -5.63
C MET A 87 -12.73 -6.39 -5.62
N ALA A 88 -12.53 -7.43 -4.81
CA ALA A 88 -11.29 -8.20 -4.82
C ALA A 88 -10.98 -8.77 -6.21
N ASP A 89 -11.95 -9.39 -6.86
CA ASP A 89 -11.78 -9.96 -8.21
C ASP A 89 -11.49 -8.88 -9.26
N ILE A 90 -12.15 -7.71 -9.14
CA ILE A 90 -11.91 -6.57 -10.02
C ILE A 90 -10.45 -6.12 -9.90
N TYR A 91 -9.97 -5.87 -8.69
CA TYR A 91 -8.59 -5.43 -8.48
C TYR A 91 -7.56 -6.50 -8.85
N LEU A 92 -7.86 -7.78 -8.61
CA LEU A 92 -6.97 -8.88 -9.00
C LEU A 92 -6.83 -9.00 -10.52
N LYS A 93 -7.93 -8.82 -11.26
CA LYS A 93 -7.91 -8.78 -12.74
C LYS A 93 -7.16 -7.57 -13.27
N LYS A 94 -7.38 -6.38 -12.70
CA LYS A 94 -6.64 -5.16 -13.07
C LYS A 94 -5.13 -5.34 -12.83
N SER A 95 -4.76 -5.87 -11.67
CA SER A 95 -3.39 -6.15 -11.29
C SER A 95 -2.66 -7.03 -12.32
N CYS A 96 -3.30 -8.11 -12.76
CA CYS A 96 -2.77 -8.96 -13.83
C CYS A 96 -2.66 -8.21 -15.17
N SER A 97 -3.69 -7.46 -15.56
CA SER A 97 -3.69 -6.64 -16.77
C SER A 97 -2.58 -5.58 -16.78
N HIS A 98 -2.19 -5.08 -15.62
CA HIS A 98 -1.12 -4.12 -15.44
C HIS A 98 0.24 -4.77 -15.12
N GLY A 99 0.40 -6.04 -15.47
CA GLY A 99 1.70 -6.71 -15.54
C GLY A 99 2.19 -7.33 -14.23
N TYR A 100 1.37 -7.38 -13.18
CA TYR A 100 1.77 -8.08 -11.95
C TYR A 100 1.57 -9.59 -12.08
N ALA A 101 2.68 -10.31 -12.32
CA ALA A 101 2.67 -11.75 -12.57
C ALA A 101 1.99 -12.57 -11.45
N GLY A 102 2.19 -12.17 -10.19
CA GLY A 102 1.57 -12.84 -9.05
C GLY A 102 0.04 -12.84 -9.09
N ALA A 103 -0.57 -11.77 -9.63
CA ALA A 103 -2.02 -11.75 -9.84
C ALA A 103 -2.45 -12.68 -10.97
N CYS A 104 -1.72 -12.67 -12.10
CA CYS A 104 -2.03 -13.54 -13.23
C CYS A 104 -1.94 -15.02 -12.86
N ASP A 105 -0.99 -15.40 -12.02
CA ASP A 105 -0.81 -16.78 -11.59
C ASP A 105 -1.91 -17.24 -10.63
N LEU A 106 -2.50 -16.33 -9.85
CA LEU A 106 -3.68 -16.64 -9.04
C LEU A 106 -4.94 -16.80 -9.89
N LEU A 107 -5.08 -16.07 -10.99
CA LEU A 107 -6.25 -16.17 -11.88
C LEU A 107 -6.25 -17.41 -12.78
N LYS A 108 -5.10 -18.06 -12.95
CA LYS A 108 -4.93 -19.28 -13.78
C LYS A 108 -5.18 -20.58 -13.02
N LYS A 109 -5.33 -20.51 -11.70
CA LYS A 109 -5.57 -21.66 -10.82
C LYS A 109 -7.07 -21.88 -10.62
#